data_AF-A0A7C4IT98-F1
#
_entry.id   AF-A0A7C4IT98-F1
#
_cell.length_a   1.000
_cell.length_b   1.000
_cell.length_c   1.000
_cell.angle_alpha   90.00
_cell.angle_beta   90.00
_cell.angle_gamma   90.00
#
_symmetry.space_group_name_H-M   'P 1'
#
loop_
_entity.id
_entity.type
_entity.pdbx_description
1 polymer ?
#
loop_
_entity_poly.entity_id
_entity_poly.type
_entity_poly.pdbx_seq_one_letter_code
_entity_poly.pdbx_strand_id
1 'polypeptide(L)'
;MSNNICCRFRGSMLVVLVGAVCAAGAWPLHAVCAEAALEQRPAESIVVSRSELFDRLYGGWVGMLIGGLEGLPHEFKYNDTPRETLPEFVFLPRGARSDDDNDFEWSHLWFMDKEHTIKLPYERVVAIWKANMNQGIWVANKKARELMDEGIVPPETGSVGR
;
A
#
# COMPACT_ATOMS: atom_id res chain seq x y z
N MET A 1 20.15 6.72 29.16
CA MET A 1 19.83 7.20 27.79
C MET A 1 18.35 6.91 27.56
N SER A 2 17.53 7.92 27.26
CA SER A 2 16.07 7.75 27.16
C SER A 2 15.70 6.89 25.95
N ASN A 3 15.07 5.73 26.17
CA ASN A 3 14.69 4.74 25.14
C ASN A 3 13.33 5.04 24.46
N ASN A 4 12.83 6.27 24.58
CA ASN A 4 11.51 6.64 24.09
C ASN A 4 11.62 7.28 22.71
N ILE A 5 10.87 6.75 21.74
CA ILE A 5 10.80 7.27 20.37
C ILE A 5 9.50 8.06 20.26
N CYS A 6 9.59 9.32 19.84
CA CYS A 6 8.43 10.15 19.54
C CYS A 6 8.10 9.99 18.05
N CYS A 7 7.04 9.26 17.72
CA CYS A 7 6.57 9.10 16.34
C CYS A 7 5.44 10.10 16.06
N ARG A 8 5.63 10.96 15.06
CA ARG A 8 4.61 11.92 14.60
C ARG A 8 3.98 11.40 13.31
N PHE A 9 2.77 10.87 13.38
CA PHE A 9 2.02 10.46 12.20
C PHE A 9 1.24 11.65 11.61
N ARG A 10 1.41 11.89 10.30
CA ARG A 10 0.55 12.78 9.51
C ARG A 10 -0.26 11.90 8.57
N GLY A 11 -1.56 11.75 8.81
CA GLY A 11 -2.44 10.99 7.92
C GLY A 11 -3.85 11.56 7.91
N SER A 12 -4.33 11.96 6.72
CA SER A 12 -5.66 11.68 6.17
C SER A 12 -5.83 12.46 4.85
N MET A 13 -5.76 11.77 3.70
CA MET A 13 -6.24 12.30 2.42
C MET A 13 -7.58 11.60 2.13
N LEU A 14 -8.69 12.28 2.38
CA LEU A 14 -10.04 11.83 2.06
C LEU A 14 -10.47 12.58 0.79
N VAL A 15 -10.55 11.89 -0.34
CA VAL A 15 -11.17 12.42 -1.56
C VAL A 15 -12.62 11.93 -1.58
N VAL A 16 -13.56 12.81 -1.24
CA VAL A 16 -15.00 12.56 -1.45
C VAL A 16 -15.40 13.19 -2.78
N LEU A 17 -15.66 12.37 -3.79
CA LEU A 17 -16.32 12.81 -5.03
C LEU A 17 -17.83 12.81 -4.79
N VAL A 18 -18.43 13.98 -4.57
CA VAL A 18 -19.89 14.14 -4.61
C VAL A 18 -20.30 14.42 -6.04
N GLY A 19 -20.86 13.41 -6.72
CA GLY A 19 -21.47 13.59 -8.03
C GLY A 19 -22.79 14.36 -7.92
N ALA A 20 -22.86 15.54 -8.52
CA ALA A 20 -24.11 16.26 -8.71
C ALA A 20 -24.82 15.73 -9.97
N VAL A 21 -25.93 15.03 -9.79
CA VAL A 21 -26.88 14.72 -10.86
C VAL A 21 -27.62 16.01 -11.21
N CYS A 22 -27.34 16.59 -12.39
CA CYS A 22 -28.03 17.78 -12.87
C CYS A 22 -29.34 17.38 -13.57
N ALA A 23 -30.48 17.66 -12.93
CA ALA A 23 -31.76 17.78 -13.62
C ALA A 23 -31.85 19.15 -14.31
N ALA A 24 -32.39 19.16 -15.52
CA ALA A 24 -32.43 20.29 -16.44
C ALA A 24 -33.12 21.54 -15.84
N GLY A 25 -32.43 22.67 -15.87
CA GLY A 25 -32.98 23.99 -15.52
C GLY A 25 -31.88 25.03 -15.45
N ALA A 26 -31.83 25.93 -16.42
CA ALA A 26 -30.80 26.94 -16.56
C ALA A 26 -30.78 27.93 -15.38
N TRP A 27 -29.69 27.97 -14.62
CA TRP A 27 -29.33 29.01 -13.62
C TRP A 27 -27.83 29.34 -13.73
N PRO A 28 -27.41 30.56 -13.35
CA PRO A 28 -26.09 31.10 -13.70
C PRO A 28 -24.95 30.29 -13.07
N LEU A 29 -23.90 30.07 -13.87
CA LEU A 29 -22.64 29.42 -13.50
C LEU A 29 -21.88 30.27 -12.47
N HIS A 30 -22.25 30.14 -11.21
CA HIS A 30 -21.31 30.33 -10.11
C HIS A 30 -20.95 28.93 -9.60
N ALA A 31 -19.84 28.39 -10.10
CA ALA A 31 -19.19 27.25 -9.49
C ALA A 31 -18.79 27.64 -8.07
N VAL A 32 -19.62 27.28 -7.09
CA VAL A 32 -19.21 27.31 -5.69
C VAL A 32 -18.29 26.10 -5.52
N CYS A 33 -16.99 26.33 -5.72
CA CYS A 33 -15.99 25.43 -5.17
C CYS A 33 -16.14 25.49 -3.65
N ALA A 34 -16.82 24.50 -3.08
CA ALA A 34 -16.73 24.28 -1.65
C ALA A 34 -15.32 23.75 -1.38
N GLU A 35 -14.38 24.64 -1.04
CA GLU A 35 -13.16 24.24 -0.34
C GLU A 35 -13.62 23.59 0.97
N ALA A 36 -13.65 22.26 1.00
CA ALA A 36 -13.75 21.54 2.25
C ALA A 36 -12.49 21.89 3.06
N ALA A 37 -12.62 22.83 4.00
CA ALA A 37 -11.57 23.14 4.94
C ALA A 37 -11.21 21.85 5.67
N LEU A 38 -10.04 21.29 5.38
CA LEU A 38 -9.47 20.18 6.12
C LEU A 38 -9.33 20.63 7.56
N GLU A 39 -10.23 20.15 8.42
CA GLU A 39 -10.19 20.43 9.84
C GLU A 39 -8.87 19.90 10.39
N GLN A 40 -7.93 20.81 10.67
CA GLN A 40 -6.63 20.48 11.23
C GLN A 40 -6.83 20.08 12.69
N ARG A 41 -7.19 18.81 12.91
CA ARG A 41 -7.16 18.21 14.24
C ARG A 41 -5.72 18.38 14.78
N PRO A 42 -5.53 18.92 16.00
CA PRO A 42 -4.21 19.04 16.57
C PRO A 42 -3.54 17.67 16.54
N ALA A 43 -2.33 17.61 16.00
CA ALA A 43 -1.59 16.37 15.86
C ALA A 43 -1.28 15.84 17.27
N GLU A 44 -2.10 14.92 17.75
CA GLU A 44 -1.90 14.23 19.01
C GLU A 44 -0.68 13.32 18.86
N SER A 45 0.37 13.60 19.62
CA SER A 45 1.57 12.77 19.65
C SER A 45 1.44 11.72 20.74
N ILE A 46 1.65 10.46 20.38
CA ILE A 46 1.77 9.37 21.35
C ILE A 46 3.26 9.11 21.64
N VAL A 47 3.58 8.85 22.91
CA VAL A 47 4.92 8.41 23.30
C VAL A 47 4.89 6.89 23.39
N VAL A 48 5.80 6.24 22.66
CA VAL A 48 5.88 4.78 22.59
C VAL A 48 7.31 4.36 22.92
N SER A 49 7.47 3.27 23.67
CA SER A 49 8.80 2.73 23.95
C SER A 49 9.39 2.09 22.69
N ARG A 50 10.72 2.05 22.56
CA ARG A 50 11.36 1.34 21.43
C ARG A 50 10.93 -0.13 21.33
N SER A 51 10.78 -0.82 22.45
CA SER A 51 10.36 -2.22 22.49
C SER A 51 8.93 -2.40 21.99
N GLU A 52 8.02 -1.52 22.40
CA GLU A 52 6.63 -1.57 21.95
C GLU A 52 6.51 -1.21 20.46
N LEU A 53 7.28 -0.22 19.99
CA LEU A 53 7.33 0.10 18.56
C LEU A 53 7.83 -1.09 17.74
N PHE A 54 8.90 -1.73 18.20
CA PHE A 54 9.46 -2.91 17.52
C PHE A 54 8.46 -4.08 17.50
N ASP A 55 7.81 -4.36 18.63
CA ASP A 55 6.80 -5.42 18.74
C ASP A 55 5.64 -5.21 17.75
N ARG A 56 5.13 -3.97 17.65
CA ARG A 56 4.08 -3.62 16.69
C ARG A 56 4.53 -3.76 15.23
N LEU A 57 5.74 -3.31 14.90
CA LEU A 57 6.28 -3.45 13.55
C LEU A 57 6.50 -4.92 13.19
N TYR A 58 7.09 -5.69 14.11
CA TYR A 58 7.33 -7.12 13.94
C TYR A 58 6.01 -7.88 13.75
N GLY A 59 5.03 -7.63 14.62
CA GLY A 59 3.70 -8.21 14.51
C GLY A 59 2.99 -7.86 13.20
N GLY A 60 3.14 -6.63 12.71
CA GLY A 60 2.63 -6.22 11.40
C GLY A 60 3.21 -7.03 10.25
N TRP A 61 4.55 -7.19 10.21
CA TRP A 61 5.22 -7.97 9.16
C TRP A 61 4.90 -9.46 9.23
N VAL A 62 4.93 -10.05 10.43
CA VAL A 62 4.59 -11.46 10.62
C VAL A 62 3.11 -11.72 10.30
N GLY A 63 2.22 -10.81 10.71
CA GLY A 63 0.80 -10.90 10.43
C GLY A 63 0.49 -10.83 8.93
N MET A 64 1.18 -9.97 8.19
CA MET A 64 1.07 -9.91 6.72
C MET A 64 1.47 -11.23 6.06
N LEU A 65 2.59 -11.83 6.48
CA LEU A 65 3.04 -13.13 5.97
C LEU A 65 2.04 -14.25 6.28
N ILE A 66 1.53 -14.31 7.51
CA ILE A 66 0.51 -15.28 7.89
C ILE A 66 -0.76 -15.07 7.04
N GLY A 67 -1.23 -13.83 6.95
CA GLY A 67 -2.44 -13.50 6.17
C GLY A 67 -2.33 -13.88 4.70
N GLY A 68 -1.22 -13.52 4.04
CA GLY A 68 -0.98 -13.86 2.64
C GLY A 68 -0.85 -15.37 2.44
N LEU A 69 0.05 -16.03 3.18
CA LEU A 69 0.34 -17.45 2.97
C LEU A 69 -0.82 -18.37 3.31
N GLU A 70 -1.59 -18.07 4.36
CA GLU A 70 -2.78 -18.83 4.70
C GLU A 70 -3.98 -18.45 3.80
N GLY A 71 -3.97 -17.26 3.20
CA GLY A 71 -4.97 -16.81 2.22
C GLY A 71 -4.80 -17.46 0.83
N LEU A 72 -3.56 -17.68 0.38
CA LEU A 72 -3.25 -18.23 -0.95
C LEU A 72 -4.02 -19.52 -1.31
N PRO A 73 -4.15 -20.54 -0.44
CA PRO A 73 -4.95 -21.73 -0.73
C PRO A 73 -6.44 -21.46 -0.93
N HIS A 74 -6.92 -20.26 -0.63
CA HIS A 74 -8.33 -19.85 -0.71
C HIS A 74 -8.61 -18.84 -1.82
N GLU A 75 -7.56 -18.37 -2.51
CA GLU A 75 -7.68 -17.43 -3.62
C GLU A 75 -8.63 -17.97 -4.70
N PHE A 76 -9.59 -17.14 -5.12
CA PHE A 76 -10.64 -17.43 -6.11
C PHE A 76 -11.64 -18.57 -5.78
N LYS A 77 -11.71 -19.07 -4.54
CA LYS A 77 -12.54 -20.25 -4.20
C LYS A 77 -13.92 -19.95 -3.60
N TYR A 78 -14.13 -18.79 -3.00
CA TYR A 78 -15.34 -18.46 -2.22
C TYR A 78 -16.04 -17.20 -2.75
N ASN A 79 -16.18 -17.09 -4.07
CA ASN A 79 -16.72 -15.88 -4.71
C ASN A 79 -18.23 -15.69 -4.48
N ASP A 80 -18.99 -16.79 -4.46
CA ASP A 80 -20.46 -16.73 -4.33
C ASP A 80 -20.93 -17.01 -2.90
N THR A 81 -20.30 -17.98 -2.22
CA THR A 81 -20.67 -18.40 -0.87
C THR A 81 -19.40 -18.53 -0.01
N PRO A 82 -19.33 -17.86 1.16
CA PRO A 82 -18.22 -18.03 2.07
C PRO A 82 -18.21 -19.45 2.66
N ARG A 83 -17.05 -19.89 3.13
CA ARG A 83 -16.96 -21.13 3.90
C ARG A 83 -17.69 -20.99 5.24
N GLU A 84 -18.34 -22.05 5.70
CA GLU A 84 -19.06 -22.07 6.98
C GLU A 84 -18.15 -21.92 8.21
N THR A 85 -16.94 -22.49 8.19
CA THR A 85 -15.98 -22.45 9.30
C THR A 85 -14.56 -22.20 8.81
N LEU A 86 -13.70 -21.58 9.61
CA LEU A 86 -12.28 -21.46 9.26
C LEU A 86 -11.56 -22.80 9.52
N PRO A 87 -10.63 -23.23 8.65
CA PRO A 87 -9.79 -24.37 8.96
C PRO A 87 -8.84 -24.03 10.11
N GLU A 88 -8.40 -25.06 10.83
CA GLU A 88 -7.31 -24.91 11.80
C GLU A 88 -5.99 -24.77 11.02
N PHE A 89 -5.25 -23.69 11.31
CA PHE A 89 -4.00 -23.38 10.63
C PHE A 89 -2.80 -23.64 11.54
N VAL A 90 -1.80 -24.33 11.00
CA VAL A 90 -0.46 -24.35 11.59
C VAL A 90 0.31 -23.24 10.90
N PHE A 91 0.59 -22.15 11.62
CA PHE A 91 1.23 -20.99 11.01
C PHE A 91 2.68 -21.28 10.59
N LEU A 92 3.01 -20.91 9.35
CA LEU A 92 4.37 -20.96 8.80
C LEU A 92 5.06 -22.32 9.01
N PRO A 93 4.42 -23.46 8.70
CA PRO A 93 4.93 -24.79 9.05
C PRO A 93 6.20 -25.15 8.26
N ARG A 94 6.46 -24.43 7.17
CA ARG A 94 7.68 -24.51 6.34
C ARG A 94 8.51 -23.24 6.39
N GLY A 95 8.29 -22.39 7.40
CA GLY A 95 8.85 -21.05 7.50
C GLY A 95 8.10 -20.03 6.64
N ALA A 96 8.53 -18.77 6.75
CA ALA A 96 8.02 -17.67 5.96
C ALA A 96 8.57 -17.70 4.53
N ARG A 97 7.72 -17.38 3.55
CA ARG A 97 8.09 -17.12 2.15
C ARG A 97 7.29 -15.93 1.64
N SER A 98 7.80 -15.28 0.61
CA SER A 98 7.14 -14.17 -0.08
C SER A 98 6.36 -14.62 -1.31
N ASP A 99 5.56 -13.69 -1.84
CA ASP A 99 4.89 -13.68 -3.14
C ASP A 99 4.68 -12.21 -3.57
N ASP A 100 3.94 -11.97 -4.65
CA ASP A 100 3.81 -10.63 -5.21
C ASP A 100 3.06 -9.65 -4.30
N ASP A 101 2.34 -10.10 -3.27
CA ASP A 101 1.74 -9.22 -2.26
C ASP A 101 2.77 -8.53 -1.35
N ASN A 102 4.01 -9.02 -1.32
CA ASN A 102 5.06 -8.50 -0.41
C ASN A 102 6.45 -8.37 -1.04
N ASP A 103 6.71 -9.02 -2.18
CA ASP A 103 7.97 -8.91 -2.93
C ASP A 103 8.25 -7.45 -3.32
N PHE A 104 7.21 -6.65 -3.62
CA PHE A 104 7.35 -5.23 -3.89
C PHE A 104 7.89 -4.50 -2.66
N GLU A 105 7.14 -4.48 -1.56
CA GLU A 105 7.45 -3.75 -0.33
C GLU A 105 8.84 -4.13 0.21
N TRP A 106 9.15 -5.42 0.23
CA TRP A 106 10.41 -5.92 0.77
C TRP A 106 11.60 -5.51 -0.08
N SER A 107 11.46 -5.55 -1.40
CA SER A 107 12.50 -5.06 -2.30
C SER A 107 12.76 -3.58 -2.06
N HIS A 108 11.72 -2.74 -1.96
CA HIS A 108 11.89 -1.31 -1.69
C HIS A 108 12.56 -1.07 -0.33
N LEU A 109 12.11 -1.76 0.74
CA LEU A 109 12.70 -1.61 2.07
C LEU A 109 14.16 -2.04 2.09
N TRP A 110 14.53 -3.10 1.39
CA TRP A 110 15.92 -3.55 1.29
C TRP A 110 16.78 -2.47 0.62
N PHE A 111 16.35 -1.90 -0.51
CA PHE A 111 17.10 -0.84 -1.17
C PHE A 111 17.12 0.46 -0.38
N MET A 112 16.02 0.81 0.32
CA MET A 112 15.98 1.95 1.24
C MET A 112 17.01 1.82 2.37
N ASP A 113 17.13 0.63 2.98
CA ASP A 113 18.15 0.33 3.99
C ASP A 113 19.56 0.43 3.40
N LYS A 114 19.82 -0.24 2.27
CA LYS A 114 21.16 -0.33 1.67
C LYS A 114 21.65 0.99 1.09
N GLU A 115 20.75 1.79 0.53
CA GLU A 115 21.07 3.10 -0.05
C GLU A 115 20.91 4.24 0.96
N HIS A 116 20.56 3.92 2.21
CA HIS A 116 20.35 4.88 3.30
C HIS A 116 19.42 6.03 2.92
N THR A 117 18.34 5.71 2.21
CA THR A 117 17.32 6.68 1.78
C THR A 117 15.94 6.28 2.27
N ILE A 118 15.14 7.25 2.69
CA ILE A 118 13.75 7.04 3.13
C ILE A 118 12.81 6.95 1.91
N LYS A 119 13.18 7.53 0.78
CA LYS A 119 12.37 7.52 -0.44
C LYS A 119 13.26 7.23 -1.64
N LEU A 120 12.99 6.12 -2.31
CA LEU A 120 13.64 5.78 -3.56
C LEU A 120 13.14 6.72 -4.67
N PRO A 121 14.04 7.34 -5.45
CA PRO A 121 13.65 8.08 -6.66
C PRO A 121 12.90 7.16 -7.64
N TYR A 122 11.93 7.69 -8.39
CA TYR A 122 11.13 6.86 -9.30
C TYR A 122 11.95 6.15 -10.37
N GLU A 123 12.98 6.80 -10.92
CA GLU A 123 13.94 6.16 -11.82
C GLU A 123 14.65 4.96 -11.16
N ARG A 124 14.92 5.07 -9.86
CA ARG A 124 15.52 3.97 -9.11
C ARG A 124 14.54 2.83 -8.89
N VAL A 125 13.27 3.15 -8.61
CA VAL A 125 12.19 2.16 -8.52
C VAL A 125 12.07 1.38 -9.83
N VAL A 126 12.08 2.07 -10.98
CA VAL A 126 12.08 1.43 -12.30
C VAL A 126 13.25 0.45 -12.45
N ALA A 127 14.46 0.87 -12.11
CA ALA A 127 15.63 0.00 -12.17
C ALA A 127 15.51 -1.23 -11.25
N ILE A 128 14.98 -1.06 -10.04
CA ILE A 128 14.76 -2.16 -9.08
C ILE A 128 13.73 -3.15 -9.64
N TRP A 129 12.60 -2.66 -10.15
CA TRP A 129 11.54 -3.51 -10.69
C TRP A 129 12.01 -4.28 -11.91
N LYS A 130 12.72 -3.62 -12.83
CA LYS A 130 13.32 -4.28 -14.01
C LYS A 130 14.28 -5.40 -13.64
N ALA A 131 15.04 -5.25 -12.57
CA ALA A 131 15.99 -6.25 -12.14
C ALA A 131 15.34 -7.44 -11.38
N ASN A 132 14.28 -7.20 -10.61
CA ASN A 132 13.80 -8.18 -9.61
C ASN A 132 12.35 -8.68 -9.83
N MET A 133 11.53 -7.96 -10.60
CA MET A 133 10.07 -8.20 -10.69
C MET A 133 9.68 -8.52 -12.13
N ASN A 134 10.03 -9.72 -12.58
CA ASN A 134 9.85 -10.15 -13.98
C ASN A 134 8.95 -11.39 -14.13
N GLN A 135 8.52 -12.00 -13.01
CA GLN A 135 7.67 -13.18 -12.96
C GLN A 135 6.70 -13.04 -11.77
N GLY A 136 5.58 -13.78 -11.80
CA GLY A 136 4.65 -13.82 -10.67
C GLY A 136 3.87 -12.53 -10.42
N ILE A 137 3.91 -11.56 -11.32
CA ILE A 137 3.18 -10.28 -11.20
C ILE A 137 1.94 -10.29 -12.09
N TRP A 138 0.84 -9.71 -11.60
CA TRP A 138 -0.46 -9.79 -12.26
C TRP A 138 -1.04 -8.41 -12.60
N VAL A 139 -1.97 -8.42 -13.57
CA VAL A 139 -2.86 -7.31 -13.97
C VAL A 139 -2.19 -5.92 -13.93
N ALA A 140 -2.48 -5.10 -12.92
CA ALA A 140 -2.02 -3.71 -12.85
C ALA A 140 -0.52 -3.61 -12.60
N ASN A 141 0.03 -4.46 -11.73
CA ASN A 141 1.47 -4.49 -11.45
C ASN A 141 2.26 -4.93 -12.68
N LYS A 142 1.75 -5.94 -13.41
CA LYS A 142 2.31 -6.36 -14.69
C LYS A 142 2.28 -5.23 -15.72
N LYS A 143 1.14 -4.53 -15.86
CA LYS A 143 1.03 -3.42 -16.81
C LYS A 143 1.96 -2.26 -16.45
N ALA A 144 2.06 -1.90 -15.17
CA ALA A 144 2.99 -0.88 -14.71
C ALA A 144 4.43 -1.28 -15.05
N ARG A 145 4.82 -2.54 -14.79
CA ARG A 145 6.14 -3.08 -15.13
C ARG A 145 6.42 -3.03 -16.63
N GLU A 146 5.45 -3.35 -17.48
CA GLU A 146 5.58 -3.26 -18.95
C GLU A 146 5.75 -1.81 -19.42
N LEU A 147 4.99 -0.86 -18.86
CA LEU A 147 5.13 0.57 -19.15
C LEU A 147 6.52 1.11 -18.79
N MET A 148 7.16 0.55 -17.76
CA MET A 148 8.55 0.87 -17.42
C MET A 148 9.57 0.37 -18.47
N ASP A 149 9.25 -0.65 -19.27
CA ASP A 149 10.08 -1.03 -20.41
C ASP A 149 9.91 -0.07 -21.60
N GLU A 150 8.75 0.57 -21.70
CA GLU A 150 8.45 1.63 -22.67
C GLU A 150 9.01 3.00 -22.26
N GLY A 151 9.63 3.10 -21.08
CA GLY A 151 10.23 4.33 -20.57
C GLY A 151 9.28 5.22 -19.77
N ILE A 152 8.08 4.74 -19.44
CA ILE A 152 7.16 5.44 -18.54
C ILE A 152 7.54 5.12 -17.09
N VAL A 153 7.72 6.15 -16.28
CA VAL A 153 8.13 6.03 -14.87
C VAL A 153 6.94 6.24 -13.94
N PRO A 154 6.99 5.78 -12.67
CA PRO A 154 6.00 6.18 -11.68
C PRO A 154 6.10 7.68 -11.37
N PRO A 155 4.98 8.34 -10.99
CA PRO A 155 3.63 7.78 -10.83
C PRO A 155 2.84 7.62 -12.14
N GLU A 156 3.38 8.05 -13.29
CA GLU A 156 2.67 8.11 -14.57
C GLU A 156 2.20 6.74 -15.04
N THR A 157 2.90 5.66 -14.67
CA THR A 157 2.47 4.26 -14.91
C THR A 157 1.06 3.95 -14.39
N GLY A 158 0.53 4.73 -13.43
CA GLY A 158 -0.83 4.58 -12.89
C GLY A 158 -1.91 5.44 -13.57
N SER A 159 -1.53 6.33 -14.49
CA SER A 159 -2.44 7.25 -15.19
C SER A 159 -2.55 7.03 -16.69
N VAL A 160 -1.57 6.35 -17.30
CA VAL A 160 -1.58 6.11 -18.75
C VAL A 160 -2.76 5.21 -19.14
N GLY A 161 -3.62 5.70 -20.03
CA GLY A 161 -4.76 4.96 -20.59
C GLY A 161 -6.01 4.89 -19.70
N ARG A 162 -6.11 5.77 -18.69
CA ARG A 162 -7.29 5.93 -17.84
C ARG A 162 -8.19 7.08 -18.31
#